data_AF-A0A352UFZ6-F1
#
_entry.id   AF-A0A352UFZ6-F1
#
_cell.length_a   1.000
_cell.length_b   1.000
_cell.length_c   1.000
_cell.angle_alpha   90.00
_cell.angle_beta   90.00
_cell.angle_gamma   90.00
#
_symmetry.space_group_name_H-M   'P 1'
#
loop_
_entity.id
_entity.type
_entity.pdbx_description
1 polymer ?
#
loop_
_entity_poly.entity_id
_entity_poly.type
_entity_poly.pdbx_seq_one_letter_code
_entity_poly.pdbx_strand_id
1 'polypeptide(L)'
;MIAEDKRWMQVRDDYYHYLKEQGLRKLHGNEHEGYFNNRGAIINRLPWEHNVDRFVGREACRFIENYGGDGPFAMMVGFPGPHCPYDPASDFPENFNPEDMPEAVPEVVGDTPKLRQQNIDGTKRHWNGVDYTEFNDSHKQKIRAHYAGLVKHINHEVGAIIDALRQQGLLDNTVIIFSTDHADYLGDHNLIGKASFYKSAWKIPLLARISGSVPGQVCNDLVDLWDVTATMLSTAGVDIPKHMDSRPLPGLGLMGDSPRERIIGMLTDGWCNFDGEWKLAKYATGESVLRTRSRYCATHLIG
;
A
#
# COMPACT_ATOMS: atom_id res chain seq x y z
N MET A 1 15.78 8.19 10.00
CA MET A 1 14.69 9.17 10.13
C MET A 1 13.38 8.43 10.26
N ILE A 2 12.41 8.99 11.01
CA ILE A 2 11.07 8.43 11.19
C ILE A 2 10.00 9.48 10.89
N ALA A 3 8.97 9.08 10.16
CA ALA A 3 7.72 9.81 9.98
C ALA A 3 6.56 8.83 10.21
N GLU A 4 5.92 8.94 11.37
CA GLU A 4 4.77 8.14 11.75
C GLU A 4 3.53 8.45 10.93
N ASP A 5 2.61 7.49 10.91
CA ASP A 5 1.33 7.58 10.22
C ASP A 5 0.56 8.86 10.59
N LYS A 6 -0.23 9.33 9.62
CA LYS A 6 -0.97 10.61 9.62
C LYS A 6 -1.94 10.76 10.80
N ARG A 7 -2.23 9.68 11.53
CA ARG A 7 -3.18 9.67 12.66
C ARG A 7 -2.51 9.78 14.03
N TRP A 8 -1.20 9.52 14.13
CA TRP A 8 -0.48 9.53 15.41
C TRP A 8 0.04 10.92 15.77
N MET A 9 -0.89 11.81 16.09
CA MET A 9 -0.65 13.24 16.33
C MET A 9 0.29 13.53 17.51
N GLN A 10 0.40 12.59 18.45
CA GLN A 10 1.15 12.78 19.70
C GLN A 10 2.61 12.34 19.58
N VAL A 11 2.97 11.60 18.52
CA VAL A 11 4.35 11.14 18.33
C VAL A 11 5.22 12.30 17.83
N ARG A 12 6.31 12.55 18.55
CA ARG A 12 7.31 13.59 18.25
C ARG A 12 8.48 12.97 17.49
N ASP A 13 8.20 12.56 16.26
CA ASP A 13 9.17 12.05 15.31
C ASP A 13 9.91 13.17 14.56
N ASP A 14 10.80 12.80 13.63
CA ASP A 14 11.59 13.78 12.88
C ASP A 14 10.69 14.71 12.04
N TYR A 15 9.58 14.18 11.50
CA TYR A 15 8.61 15.00 10.76
C TYR A 15 7.89 16.02 11.65
N TYR A 16 7.54 15.66 12.89
CA TYR A 16 7.01 16.60 13.88
C TYR A 16 7.99 17.75 14.14
N HIS A 17 9.26 17.43 14.34
CA HIS A 17 10.29 18.43 14.59
C HIS A 17 10.51 19.35 13.38
N TYR A 18 10.58 18.78 12.18
CA TYR A 18 10.64 19.53 10.93
C TYR A 18 9.47 20.52 10.79
N LEU A 19 8.22 20.06 10.96
CA LEU A 19 7.06 20.96 10.87
C LEU A 19 7.13 22.08 11.89
N LYS A 20 7.53 21.78 13.13
CA LYS A 20 7.65 22.79 14.19
C LYS A 20 8.68 23.87 13.85
N GLU A 21 9.80 23.51 13.23
CA GLU A 21 10.81 24.46 12.74
C GLU A 21 10.27 25.38 11.65
N GLN A 22 9.33 24.88 10.83
CA GLN A 22 8.62 25.68 9.82
C GLN A 22 7.43 26.48 10.40
N GLY A 23 7.20 26.45 11.72
CA GLY A 23 6.03 27.09 12.35
C GLY A 23 4.71 26.36 12.09
N LEU A 24 4.77 25.10 11.67
CA LEU A 24 3.63 24.23 11.33
C LEU A 24 3.47 23.10 12.37
N ARG A 25 2.41 22.31 12.22
CA ARG A 25 2.18 21.09 13.01
C ARG A 25 1.46 20.04 12.19
N LYS A 26 1.54 18.79 12.64
CA LYS A 26 0.68 17.72 12.13
C LYS A 26 -0.79 18.11 12.36
N LEU A 27 -1.64 17.84 11.37
CA LEU A 27 -3.09 18.01 11.44
C LEU A 27 -3.79 16.65 11.34
N HIS A 28 -4.72 16.37 12.26
CA HIS A 28 -5.56 15.19 12.16
C HIS A 28 -6.60 15.39 11.05
N GLY A 29 -7.07 14.30 10.44
CA GLY A 29 -8.05 14.35 9.35
C GLY A 29 -9.31 15.14 9.70
N ASN A 30 -9.86 14.94 10.91
CA ASN A 30 -11.05 15.65 11.40
C ASN A 30 -10.87 17.17 11.60
N GLU A 31 -9.64 17.69 11.55
CA GLU A 31 -9.39 19.13 11.61
C GLU A 31 -9.63 19.79 10.25
N HIS A 32 -9.75 19.01 9.17
CA HIS A 32 -9.96 19.48 7.81
C HIS A 32 -11.44 19.60 7.45
N GLU A 33 -11.74 20.57 6.60
CA GLU A 33 -13.11 20.79 6.11
C GLU A 33 -13.60 19.59 5.29
N GLY A 34 -14.85 19.19 5.53
CA GLY A 34 -15.49 18.10 4.80
C GLY A 34 -15.01 16.70 5.17
N TYR A 35 -14.15 16.50 6.19
CA TYR A 35 -13.65 15.17 6.58
C TYR A 35 -14.76 14.13 6.78
N PHE A 36 -15.78 14.44 7.58
CA PHE A 36 -16.88 13.51 7.82
C PHE A 36 -17.81 13.36 6.61
N ASN A 37 -18.14 14.48 5.96
CA ASN A 37 -19.07 14.52 4.82
C ASN A 37 -18.52 13.77 3.60
N ASN A 38 -17.21 13.87 3.36
CA ASN A 38 -16.52 13.24 2.23
C ASN A 38 -15.89 11.89 2.58
N ARG A 39 -16.28 11.29 3.71
CA ARG A 39 -15.78 9.98 4.15
C ARG A 39 -14.24 9.91 4.19
N GLY A 40 -13.61 10.95 4.74
CA GLY A 40 -12.15 11.03 4.88
C GLY A 40 -11.39 11.45 3.61
N ALA A 41 -12.06 11.67 2.48
CA ALA A 41 -11.46 12.29 1.29
C ALA A 41 -11.46 13.82 1.42
N ILE A 42 -10.30 14.39 1.67
CA ILE A 42 -10.10 15.82 1.98
C ILE A 42 -8.93 16.37 1.19
N ILE A 43 -8.78 17.68 1.16
CA ILE A 43 -7.55 18.31 0.68
C ILE A 43 -6.74 18.69 1.91
N ASN A 44 -5.47 18.29 1.94
CA ASN A 44 -4.59 18.60 3.05
C ASN A 44 -4.30 20.10 3.09
N ARG A 45 -4.35 20.71 4.27
CA ARG A 45 -4.05 22.14 4.47
C ARG A 45 -2.55 22.44 4.45
N LEU A 46 -1.71 21.43 4.65
CA LEU A 46 -0.28 21.58 4.48
C LEU A 46 0.05 21.63 2.98
N PRO A 47 0.83 22.62 2.52
CA PRO A 47 1.38 22.63 1.17
C PRO A 47 2.18 21.35 0.88
N TRP A 48 2.34 21.01 -0.40
CA TRP A 48 3.09 19.84 -0.85
C TRP A 48 4.51 19.82 -0.27
N GLU A 49 5.20 20.96 -0.25
CA GLU A 49 6.55 21.12 0.31
C GLU A 49 6.69 20.58 1.75
N HIS A 50 5.60 20.60 2.51
CA HIS A 50 5.54 20.17 3.90
C HIS A 50 4.74 18.88 4.13
N ASN A 51 4.27 18.21 3.07
CA ASN A 51 3.57 16.94 3.20
C ASN A 51 4.52 15.83 3.67
N VAL A 52 3.95 14.83 4.36
CA VAL A 52 4.76 13.76 4.97
C VAL A 52 5.49 12.93 3.92
N ASP A 53 4.85 12.63 2.79
CA ASP A 53 5.47 11.85 1.71
C ASP A 53 6.63 12.63 1.07
N ARG A 54 6.47 13.96 0.90
CA ARG A 54 7.52 14.87 0.42
C ARG A 54 8.71 14.92 1.37
N PHE A 55 8.44 14.97 2.68
CA PHE A 55 9.47 14.92 3.70
C PHE A 55 10.25 13.60 3.63
N VAL A 56 9.56 12.45 3.59
CA VAL A 56 10.19 11.12 3.50
C VAL A 56 11.05 10.99 2.24
N GLY A 57 10.53 11.39 1.08
CA GLY A 57 11.26 11.27 -0.18
C GLY A 57 12.50 12.16 -0.25
N ARG A 58 12.39 13.43 0.17
CA ARG A 58 13.55 14.33 0.33
C ARG A 58 14.64 13.76 1.22
N GLU A 59 14.25 13.02 2.25
CA GLU A 59 15.17 12.52 3.26
C GLU A 59 15.87 11.24 2.81
N ALA A 60 15.19 10.42 2.01
CA ALA A 60 15.83 9.38 1.23
C ALA A 60 16.84 9.95 0.22
N CYS A 61 16.49 11.01 -0.52
CA CYS A 61 17.42 11.71 -1.43
C CYS A 61 18.63 12.28 -0.68
N ARG A 62 18.40 12.95 0.46
CA ARG A 62 19.47 13.50 1.30
C ARG A 62 20.43 12.42 1.77
N PHE A 63 19.94 11.24 2.13
CA PHE A 63 20.80 10.11 2.48
C PHE A 63 21.69 9.69 1.31
N ILE A 64 21.10 9.54 0.11
CA ILE A 64 21.81 9.15 -1.11
C ILE A 64 22.87 10.19 -1.50
N GLU A 65 22.53 11.48 -1.48
CA GLU A 65 23.42 12.58 -1.87
C GLU A 65 24.62 12.75 -0.92
N ASN A 66 24.44 12.43 0.36
CA ASN A 66 25.50 12.51 1.37
C ASN A 66 26.20 11.16 1.58
N TYR A 67 25.86 10.13 0.80
CA TYR A 67 26.51 8.83 0.89
C TYR A 67 27.95 8.93 0.39
N GLY A 68 28.90 9.06 1.33
CA GLY A 68 30.33 9.19 1.06
C GLY A 68 31.21 8.13 1.74
N GLY A 69 30.61 7.01 2.16
CA GLY A 69 31.29 5.98 2.95
C GLY A 69 31.87 4.81 2.13
N ASP A 70 32.79 4.08 2.77
CA ASP A 70 33.27 2.77 2.28
C ASP A 70 32.24 1.67 2.60
N GLY A 71 31.69 1.01 1.58
CA GLY A 71 30.82 -0.16 1.73
C GLY A 71 29.50 -0.09 0.95
N PRO A 72 28.59 -1.07 1.12
CA PRO A 72 27.21 -1.01 0.65
C PRO A 72 26.29 -0.33 1.67
N PHE A 73 25.19 0.27 1.20
CA PHE A 73 24.08 0.72 2.06
C PHE A 73 22.85 -0.17 1.91
N ALA A 74 21.96 -0.11 2.92
CA ALA A 74 20.61 -0.65 2.86
C ALA A 74 19.62 0.40 3.37
N MET A 75 18.56 0.67 2.60
CA MET A 75 17.56 1.67 2.92
C MET A 75 16.16 1.10 2.70
N MET A 76 15.27 1.29 3.68
CA MET A 76 13.84 1.04 3.56
C MET A 76 13.12 2.38 3.63
N VAL A 77 12.43 2.75 2.55
CA VAL A 77 11.67 4.01 2.44
C VAL A 77 10.19 3.67 2.54
N GLY A 78 9.57 3.97 3.68
CA GLY A 78 8.15 3.78 3.92
C GLY A 78 7.39 5.09 3.80
N PHE A 79 6.60 5.25 2.74
CA PHE A 79 5.70 6.39 2.59
C PHE A 79 4.42 6.16 3.42
N PRO A 80 3.99 7.12 4.27
CA PRO A 80 2.70 7.00 4.98
C PRO A 80 1.49 7.08 4.06
N GLY A 81 1.59 7.81 2.95
CA GLY A 81 0.61 7.71 1.87
C GLY A 81 0.62 6.31 1.21
N PRO A 82 -0.48 5.88 0.57
CA PRO A 82 -1.75 6.59 0.39
C PRO A 82 -2.78 6.27 1.48
N HIS A 83 -2.34 5.92 2.69
CA HIS A 83 -3.23 5.60 3.81
C HIS A 83 -4.15 6.78 4.16
N CYS A 84 -5.34 6.45 4.66
CA CYS A 84 -6.37 7.42 5.02
C CYS A 84 -5.98 8.27 6.26
N PRO A 85 -6.32 9.56 6.33
CA PRO A 85 -7.19 10.31 5.43
C PRO A 85 -6.69 10.38 3.98
N TYR A 86 -7.60 10.35 3.01
CA TYR A 86 -7.25 10.43 1.60
C TYR A 86 -7.08 11.91 1.26
N ASP A 87 -5.90 12.44 1.55
CA ASP A 87 -5.60 13.86 1.70
C ASP A 87 -4.47 14.37 0.78
N PRO A 88 -4.62 14.35 -0.54
CA PRO A 88 -3.66 14.99 -1.43
C PRO A 88 -3.52 16.49 -1.10
N ALA A 89 -2.37 17.04 -1.45
CA ALA A 89 -2.01 18.43 -1.22
C ALA A 89 -2.68 19.30 -2.29
N SER A 90 -3.16 20.47 -1.90
CA SER A 90 -3.91 21.36 -2.81
C SER A 90 -3.08 21.89 -3.99
N ASP A 91 -1.77 22.02 -3.79
CA ASP A 91 -0.81 22.67 -4.68
C ASP A 91 0.05 21.68 -5.48
N PHE A 92 -0.21 20.37 -5.36
CA PHE A 92 0.47 19.38 -6.17
C PHE A 92 -0.04 19.41 -7.63
N PRO A 93 0.85 19.33 -8.64
CA PRO A 93 0.43 19.37 -10.03
C PRO A 93 -0.49 18.22 -10.44
N GLU A 94 -1.62 18.59 -11.05
CA GLU A 94 -2.70 17.75 -11.59
C GLU A 94 -3.53 17.00 -10.54
N ASN A 95 -4.84 17.14 -10.68
CA ASN A 95 -5.84 16.45 -9.87
C ASN A 95 -6.60 15.45 -10.72
N PHE A 96 -7.06 14.37 -10.10
CA PHE A 96 -7.94 13.39 -10.72
C PHE A 96 -9.39 13.83 -10.55
N ASN A 97 -10.17 13.83 -11.64
CA ASN A 97 -11.60 14.08 -11.55
C ASN A 97 -12.30 12.83 -10.97
N PRO A 98 -13.11 12.95 -9.90
CA PRO A 98 -13.91 11.83 -9.39
C PRO A 98 -14.75 11.12 -10.45
N GLU A 99 -15.28 11.85 -11.42
CA GLU A 99 -16.13 11.30 -12.48
C GLU A 99 -15.38 10.38 -13.45
N ASP A 100 -14.05 10.54 -13.56
CA ASP A 100 -13.18 9.70 -14.40
C ASP A 100 -12.70 8.44 -13.66
N MET A 101 -13.00 8.31 -12.36
CA MET A 101 -12.57 7.17 -11.57
C MET A 101 -13.41 5.92 -11.89
N PRO A 102 -12.77 4.73 -11.97
CA PRO A 102 -13.49 3.50 -12.24
C PRO A 102 -14.54 3.23 -11.16
N GLU A 103 -15.66 2.65 -11.57
CA GLU A 103 -16.70 2.22 -10.65
C GLU A 103 -16.17 1.18 -9.66
N ALA A 104 -16.74 1.19 -8.45
CA ALA A 104 -16.41 0.19 -7.45
C ALA A 104 -17.04 -1.16 -7.82
N VAL A 105 -16.33 -2.25 -7.54
CA VAL A 105 -16.90 -3.59 -7.65
C VAL A 105 -18.08 -3.68 -6.69
N PRO A 106 -19.29 -4.09 -7.13
CA PRO A 106 -20.44 -4.15 -6.24
C PRO A 106 -20.27 -5.22 -5.16
N GLU A 107 -21.00 -5.09 -4.06
CA GLU A 107 -21.09 -6.17 -3.08
C GLU A 107 -21.81 -7.39 -3.67
N VAL A 108 -21.42 -8.58 -3.22
CA VAL A 108 -22.14 -9.81 -3.54
C VAL A 108 -23.10 -10.09 -2.40
N VAL A 109 -24.41 -10.11 -2.70
CA VAL A 109 -25.45 -10.31 -1.70
C VAL A 109 -25.22 -11.64 -0.97
N GLY A 110 -25.10 -11.57 0.36
CA GLY A 110 -24.93 -12.73 1.23
C GLY A 110 -23.49 -13.20 1.45
N ASP A 111 -22.51 -12.74 0.68
CA ASP A 111 -21.11 -13.22 0.80
C ASP A 111 -20.49 -12.86 2.16
N THR A 112 -20.63 -11.61 2.61
CA THR A 112 -19.95 -11.11 3.82
C THR A 112 -20.69 -9.97 4.56
N PRO A 113 -21.96 -10.16 4.98
CA PRO A 113 -22.72 -9.10 5.65
C PRO A 113 -22.12 -8.69 7.02
N LYS A 114 -21.57 -9.64 7.79
CA LYS A 114 -20.95 -9.32 9.09
C LYS A 114 -19.67 -8.53 8.92
N LEU A 115 -18.86 -8.87 7.91
CA LEU A 115 -17.65 -8.11 7.54
C LEU A 115 -17.98 -6.65 7.27
N ARG A 116 -19.06 -6.37 6.53
CA ARG A 116 -19.48 -5.01 6.22
C ARG A 116 -19.85 -4.23 7.48
N GLN A 117 -20.64 -4.84 8.37
CA GLN A 117 -21.00 -4.20 9.64
C GLN A 117 -19.75 -3.94 10.51
N GLN A 118 -18.86 -4.91 10.62
CA GLN A 118 -17.59 -4.76 11.36
C GLN A 118 -16.70 -3.66 10.75
N ASN A 119 -16.67 -3.52 9.43
CA ASN A 119 -15.95 -2.44 8.75
C ASN A 119 -16.52 -1.06 9.14
N ILE A 120 -17.86 -0.89 9.14
CA ILE A 120 -18.52 0.34 9.60
C ILE A 120 -18.21 0.63 11.07
N ASP A 121 -18.36 -0.37 11.94
CA ASP A 121 -18.12 -0.20 13.38
C ASP A 121 -16.65 0.14 13.67
N GLY A 122 -15.73 -0.47 12.92
CA GLY A 122 -14.30 -0.19 12.97
C GLY A 122 -13.97 1.26 12.58
N THR A 123 -14.57 1.78 11.52
CA THR A 123 -14.31 3.15 11.03
C THR A 123 -14.91 4.23 11.93
N LYS A 124 -15.94 3.91 12.73
CA LYS A 124 -16.57 4.82 13.71
C LYS A 124 -15.74 5.04 14.97
N ARG A 125 -14.74 4.18 15.24
CA ARG A 125 -13.87 4.31 16.42
C ARG A 125 -13.08 5.63 16.38
N HIS A 126 -12.69 6.13 17.55
CA HIS A 126 -12.08 7.46 17.76
C HIS A 126 -10.83 7.75 16.90
N TRP A 127 -10.08 6.72 16.49
CA TRP A 127 -8.90 6.87 15.63
C TRP A 127 -9.26 7.30 14.18
N ASN A 128 -10.51 7.16 13.76
CA ASN A 128 -11.02 7.56 12.45
C ASN A 128 -12.28 8.43 12.56
N GLY A 129 -13.32 7.93 13.24
CA GLY A 129 -14.55 8.67 13.52
C GLY A 129 -15.47 8.89 12.32
N VAL A 130 -15.26 8.19 11.20
CA VAL A 130 -16.05 8.35 9.98
C VAL A 130 -17.11 7.26 9.90
N ASP A 131 -18.36 7.68 9.69
CA ASP A 131 -19.48 6.78 9.45
C ASP A 131 -19.62 6.46 7.96
N TYR A 132 -19.40 5.19 7.59
CA TYR A 132 -19.58 4.70 6.23
C TYR A 132 -20.92 4.02 6.00
N THR A 133 -21.92 4.13 6.88
CA THR A 133 -23.25 3.52 6.70
C THR A 133 -23.86 3.94 5.37
N GLU A 134 -23.86 5.25 5.09
CA GLU A 134 -24.16 5.78 3.75
C GLU A 134 -22.87 5.94 2.95
N PHE A 135 -22.63 5.02 2.01
CA PHE A 135 -21.46 5.02 1.14
C PHE A 135 -21.85 4.91 -0.33
N ASN A 136 -22.35 6.01 -0.88
CA ASN A 136 -22.79 6.12 -2.27
C ASN A 136 -21.59 6.22 -3.25
N ASP A 137 -21.89 6.17 -4.55
CA ASP A 137 -20.85 6.14 -5.59
C ASP A 137 -20.08 7.46 -5.70
N SER A 138 -20.71 8.59 -5.41
CA SER A 138 -20.02 9.90 -5.36
C SER A 138 -18.92 9.91 -4.27
N HIS A 139 -19.20 9.35 -3.09
CA HIS A 139 -18.17 9.18 -2.05
C HIS A 139 -17.04 8.26 -2.52
N LYS A 140 -17.35 7.14 -3.16
CA LYS A 140 -16.34 6.17 -3.64
C LYS A 140 -15.45 6.78 -4.72
N GLN A 141 -16.04 7.45 -5.70
CA GLN A 141 -15.35 8.17 -6.77
C GLN A 141 -14.42 9.25 -6.20
N LYS A 142 -14.91 10.02 -5.23
CA LYS A 142 -14.08 11.05 -4.56
C LYS A 142 -12.89 10.43 -3.82
N ILE A 143 -13.11 9.36 -3.05
CA ILE A 143 -12.02 8.63 -2.38
C ILE A 143 -11.00 8.13 -3.41
N ARG A 144 -11.44 7.53 -4.52
CA ARG A 144 -10.55 7.01 -5.56
C ARG A 144 -9.70 8.11 -6.19
N ALA A 145 -10.29 9.26 -6.49
CA ALA A 145 -9.56 10.41 -7.04
C ALA A 145 -8.51 10.93 -6.05
N HIS A 146 -8.86 11.06 -4.77
CA HIS A 146 -7.93 11.50 -3.74
C HIS A 146 -6.80 10.48 -3.50
N TYR A 147 -7.13 9.19 -3.47
CA TYR A 147 -6.16 8.10 -3.38
C TYR A 147 -5.19 8.10 -4.57
N ALA A 148 -5.70 8.29 -5.80
CA ALA A 148 -4.87 8.41 -6.99
C ALA A 148 -3.93 9.63 -6.91
N GLY A 149 -4.39 10.76 -6.34
CA GLY A 149 -3.56 11.92 -6.04
C GLY A 149 -2.38 11.58 -5.11
N LEU A 150 -2.67 10.87 -4.01
CA LEU A 150 -1.62 10.41 -3.09
C LEU A 150 -0.66 9.40 -3.74
N VAL A 151 -1.15 8.48 -4.58
CA VAL A 151 -0.28 7.59 -5.37
C VAL A 151 0.64 8.38 -6.28
N LYS A 152 0.13 9.47 -6.89
CA LYS A 152 0.94 10.36 -7.73
C LYS A 152 2.02 11.10 -6.94
N HIS A 153 1.72 11.54 -5.72
CA HIS A 153 2.72 12.11 -4.81
C HIS A 153 3.88 11.14 -4.56
N ILE A 154 3.54 9.89 -4.21
CA ILE A 154 4.55 8.84 -3.96
C ILE A 154 5.34 8.56 -5.24
N ASN A 155 4.68 8.49 -6.39
CA ASN A 155 5.34 8.30 -7.68
C ASN A 155 6.37 9.41 -7.98
N HIS A 156 6.05 10.66 -7.65
CA HIS A 156 6.99 11.77 -7.78
C HIS A 156 8.23 11.60 -6.90
N GLU A 157 8.04 11.26 -5.62
CA GLU A 157 9.14 11.03 -4.69
C GLU A 157 9.99 9.80 -5.05
N VAL A 158 9.36 8.72 -5.53
CA VAL A 158 10.08 7.55 -6.08
C VAL A 158 10.93 7.99 -7.27
N GLY A 159 10.40 8.82 -8.18
CA GLY A 159 11.17 9.40 -9.28
C GLY A 159 12.39 10.18 -8.79
N ALA A 160 12.21 11.05 -7.79
CA ALA A 160 13.30 11.84 -7.20
C ALA A 160 14.40 10.94 -6.58
N ILE A 161 14.02 9.86 -5.88
CA ILE A 161 14.97 8.90 -5.30
C ILE A 161 15.78 8.20 -6.40
N ILE A 162 15.12 7.76 -7.47
CA ILE A 162 15.79 7.13 -8.62
C ILE A 162 16.74 8.12 -9.30
N ASP A 163 16.34 9.38 -9.43
CA ASP A 163 17.18 10.43 -10.01
C ASP A 163 18.38 10.74 -9.13
N ALA A 164 18.23 10.78 -7.80
CA ALA A 164 19.34 10.93 -6.86
C ALA A 164 20.36 9.79 -6.99
N LEU A 165 19.88 8.53 -7.05
CA LEU A 165 20.76 7.37 -7.30
C LEU A 165 21.50 7.50 -8.64
N ARG A 166 20.82 7.99 -9.70
CA ARG A 166 21.44 8.18 -11.01
C ARG A 166 22.51 9.27 -10.98
N GLN A 167 22.23 10.40 -10.34
CA GLN A 167 23.16 11.53 -10.24
C GLN A 167 24.42 11.18 -9.45
N GLN A 168 24.29 10.34 -8.41
CA GLN A 168 25.42 9.84 -7.63
C GLN A 168 26.14 8.65 -8.30
N GLY A 169 25.71 8.21 -9.48
CA GLY A 169 26.30 7.04 -10.16
C GLY A 169 26.06 5.71 -9.45
N LEU A 170 25.10 5.64 -8.52
CA LEU A 170 24.81 4.48 -7.69
C LEU A 170 23.74 3.56 -8.30
N LEU A 171 22.92 4.08 -9.23
CA LEU A 171 21.74 3.37 -9.75
C LEU A 171 22.07 1.98 -10.31
N ASP A 172 23.15 1.84 -11.08
CA ASP A 172 23.49 0.56 -11.73
C ASP A 172 23.97 -0.52 -10.75
N ASN A 173 24.47 -0.11 -9.59
CA ASN A 173 24.89 -1.01 -8.52
C ASN A 173 23.87 -1.09 -7.37
N THR A 174 22.65 -0.57 -7.56
CA THR A 174 21.59 -0.59 -6.54
C THR A 174 20.49 -1.58 -6.91
N VAL A 175 20.18 -2.46 -5.96
CA VAL A 175 18.99 -3.32 -6.00
C VAL A 175 17.80 -2.51 -5.49
N ILE A 176 16.74 -2.46 -6.28
CA ILE A 176 15.54 -1.69 -5.95
C ILE A 176 14.35 -2.64 -5.94
N ILE A 177 13.63 -2.70 -4.83
CA ILE A 177 12.37 -3.44 -4.71
C ILE A 177 11.31 -2.44 -4.25
N PHE A 178 10.23 -2.32 -5.00
CA PHE A 178 9.08 -1.47 -4.69
C PHE A 178 7.84 -2.36 -4.50
N SER A 179 7.15 -2.18 -3.37
CA SER A 179 5.94 -2.90 -3.02
C SER A 179 5.11 -2.11 -2.02
N THR A 180 3.90 -2.56 -1.72
CA THR A 180 3.11 -2.12 -0.56
C THR A 180 2.96 -3.26 0.44
N ASP A 181 2.56 -2.95 1.67
CA ASP A 181 2.28 -3.93 2.73
C ASP A 181 0.93 -4.64 2.50
N HIS A 182 -0.08 -3.87 2.08
CA HIS A 182 -1.40 -4.33 1.68
C HIS A 182 -1.99 -3.40 0.60
N ALA A 183 -3.22 -3.67 0.17
CA ALA A 183 -3.98 -2.79 -0.74
C ALA A 183 -5.19 -2.17 -0.01
N ASP A 184 -6.02 -1.39 -0.71
CA ASP A 184 -7.22 -0.76 -0.16
C ASP A 184 -8.46 -1.12 -0.99
N TYR A 185 -9.59 -1.40 -0.34
CA TYR A 185 -10.86 -1.66 -1.02
C TYR A 185 -11.31 -0.49 -1.90
N LEU A 186 -11.07 0.76 -1.47
CA LEU A 186 -11.50 1.98 -2.18
C LEU A 186 -12.96 1.94 -2.64
N GLY A 187 -13.86 1.42 -1.79
CA GLY A 187 -15.28 1.28 -2.07
C GLY A 187 -15.71 -0.03 -2.69
N ASP A 188 -14.79 -0.90 -3.14
CA ASP A 188 -15.12 -2.23 -3.61
C ASP A 188 -15.87 -3.00 -2.52
N HIS A 189 -16.96 -3.66 -2.92
CA HIS A 189 -17.87 -4.40 -2.06
C HIS A 189 -18.45 -3.54 -0.92
N ASN A 190 -18.57 -2.23 -1.13
CA ASN A 190 -18.94 -1.23 -0.12
C ASN A 190 -18.00 -1.21 1.11
N LEU A 191 -16.74 -1.63 0.96
CA LEU A 191 -15.75 -1.65 2.04
C LEU A 191 -14.72 -0.52 1.89
N ILE A 192 -14.06 -0.16 2.99
CA ILE A 192 -12.93 0.77 3.00
C ILE A 192 -11.74 0.24 3.83
N GLY A 193 -10.51 0.53 3.40
CA GLY A 193 -9.31 0.03 4.04
C GLY A 193 -9.01 -1.43 3.65
N LYS A 194 -8.79 -2.29 4.65
CA LYS A 194 -8.28 -3.66 4.51
C LYS A 194 -8.84 -4.56 5.62
N ALA A 195 -8.33 -5.80 5.71
CA ALA A 195 -8.72 -6.88 6.64
C ALA A 195 -9.78 -7.86 6.09
N SER A 196 -9.58 -8.34 4.87
CA SER A 196 -10.33 -9.46 4.29
C SER A 196 -9.53 -10.09 3.16
N PHE A 197 -10.02 -11.19 2.61
CA PHE A 197 -9.41 -11.86 1.47
C PHE A 197 -9.99 -11.42 0.12
N TYR A 198 -10.65 -10.25 0.02
CA TYR A 198 -10.97 -9.67 -1.29
C TYR A 198 -9.69 -9.28 -2.03
N LYS A 199 -9.69 -9.37 -3.37
CA LYS A 199 -8.52 -9.03 -4.20
C LYS A 199 -8.03 -7.61 -3.94
N SER A 200 -8.94 -6.67 -3.73
CA SER A 200 -8.64 -5.27 -3.45
C SER A 200 -7.96 -5.02 -2.10
N ALA A 201 -7.95 -5.99 -1.16
CA ALA A 201 -7.22 -5.84 0.11
C ALA A 201 -5.77 -6.33 0.08
N TRP A 202 -5.42 -7.23 -0.85
CA TRP A 202 -4.16 -8.00 -0.76
C TRP A 202 -3.40 -8.17 -2.07
N LYS A 203 -3.98 -7.81 -3.23
CA LYS A 203 -3.22 -7.77 -4.48
C LYS A 203 -2.48 -6.43 -4.57
N ILE A 204 -1.17 -6.50 -4.39
CA ILE A 204 -0.26 -5.34 -4.32
C ILE A 204 0.65 -5.26 -5.56
N PRO A 205 1.19 -4.08 -5.89
CA PRO A 205 2.28 -3.98 -6.86
C PRO A 205 3.56 -4.59 -6.27
N LEU A 206 4.38 -5.23 -7.11
CA LEU A 206 5.73 -5.66 -6.76
C LEU A 206 6.63 -5.47 -7.98
N LEU A 207 7.61 -4.59 -7.86
CA LEU A 207 8.60 -4.30 -8.89
C LEU A 207 9.98 -4.57 -8.30
N ALA A 208 10.83 -5.25 -9.05
CA ALA A 208 12.22 -5.51 -8.65
C ALA A 208 13.17 -5.17 -9.79
N ARG A 209 14.25 -4.46 -9.47
CA ARG A 209 15.39 -4.19 -10.34
C ARG A 209 16.64 -4.71 -9.66
N ILE A 210 17.26 -5.70 -10.27
CA ILE A 210 18.54 -6.26 -9.84
C ILE A 210 19.53 -6.12 -10.99
N SER A 211 20.81 -5.89 -10.67
CA SER A 211 21.86 -5.84 -11.70
C SER A 211 21.91 -7.16 -12.49
N GLY A 212 21.98 -7.05 -13.82
CA GLY A 212 21.97 -8.21 -14.72
C GLY A 212 20.58 -8.81 -15.03
N SER A 213 19.49 -8.35 -14.38
CA SER A 213 18.13 -8.74 -14.75
C SER A 213 17.70 -8.14 -16.10
N VAL A 214 16.82 -8.83 -16.83
CA VAL A 214 16.30 -8.36 -18.11
C VAL A 214 15.23 -7.27 -17.87
N PRO A 215 15.42 -6.04 -18.38
CA PRO A 215 14.45 -4.97 -18.18
C PRO A 215 13.08 -5.27 -18.80
N GLY A 216 12.01 -4.79 -18.18
CA GLY A 216 10.66 -4.83 -18.75
C GLY A 216 9.98 -6.20 -18.74
N GLN A 217 10.53 -7.18 -18.01
CA GLN A 217 9.88 -8.47 -17.84
C GLN A 217 8.64 -8.37 -16.95
N VAL A 218 7.59 -9.09 -17.34
CA VAL A 218 6.36 -9.25 -16.56
C VAL A 218 6.27 -10.70 -16.11
N CYS A 219 6.32 -10.91 -14.80
CA CYS A 219 6.15 -12.22 -14.20
C CYS A 219 4.69 -12.41 -13.75
N ASN A 220 4.05 -13.49 -14.22
CA ASN A 220 2.66 -13.84 -13.87
C ASN A 220 2.58 -14.95 -12.81
N ASP A 221 3.73 -15.37 -12.28
CA ASP A 221 3.82 -16.39 -11.25
C ASP A 221 3.25 -15.89 -9.93
N LEU A 222 2.81 -16.82 -9.09
CA LEU A 222 2.41 -16.48 -7.73
C LEU A 222 3.66 -16.23 -6.90
N VAL A 223 3.66 -15.09 -6.22
CA VAL A 223 4.68 -14.64 -5.29
C VAL A 223 4.01 -14.06 -4.06
N ASP A 224 4.72 -14.07 -2.94
CA ASP A 224 4.28 -13.47 -1.69
C ASP A 224 5.20 -12.31 -1.30
N LEU A 225 4.71 -11.34 -0.53
CA LEU A 225 5.53 -10.23 -0.04
C LEU A 225 6.72 -10.74 0.80
N TRP A 226 6.56 -11.87 1.48
CA TRP A 226 7.64 -12.49 2.26
C TRP A 226 8.81 -12.98 1.40
N ASP A 227 8.61 -13.21 0.10
CA ASP A 227 9.66 -13.61 -0.83
C ASP A 227 10.70 -12.51 -1.07
N VAL A 228 10.35 -11.26 -0.74
CA VAL A 228 11.30 -10.13 -0.75
C VAL A 228 12.48 -10.40 0.18
N THR A 229 12.27 -11.01 1.35
CA THR A 229 13.36 -11.31 2.29
C THR A 229 14.37 -12.29 1.69
N ALA A 230 13.91 -13.41 1.14
CA ALA A 230 14.80 -14.39 0.50
C ALA A 230 15.48 -13.81 -0.75
N THR A 231 14.79 -12.94 -1.49
CA THR A 231 15.36 -12.22 -2.64
C THR A 231 16.51 -11.31 -2.21
N MET A 232 16.33 -10.54 -1.13
CA MET A 232 17.36 -9.66 -0.58
C MET A 232 18.58 -10.46 -0.10
N LEU A 233 18.36 -11.54 0.67
CA LEU A 233 19.44 -12.42 1.15
C LEU A 233 20.22 -13.04 -0.01
N SER A 234 19.51 -13.62 -0.97
CA SER A 234 20.12 -14.23 -2.16
C SER A 234 20.93 -13.21 -2.97
N THR A 235 20.44 -11.98 -3.10
CA THR A 235 21.16 -10.92 -3.84
C THR A 235 22.41 -10.45 -3.10
N ALA A 236 22.38 -10.48 -1.76
CA ALA A 236 23.53 -10.17 -0.92
C ALA A 236 24.54 -11.33 -0.80
N GLY A 237 24.28 -12.48 -1.44
CA GLY A 237 25.11 -13.68 -1.30
C GLY A 237 25.04 -14.32 0.09
N VAL A 238 23.95 -14.07 0.83
CA VAL A 238 23.71 -14.63 2.17
C VAL A 238 22.82 -15.87 2.04
N ASP A 239 23.20 -16.95 2.71
CA ASP A 239 22.41 -18.17 2.77
C ASP A 239 21.03 -17.91 3.38
N ILE A 240 19.98 -18.40 2.72
CA ILE A 240 18.61 -18.33 3.22
C ILE A 240 18.46 -19.33 4.37
N PRO A 241 18.07 -18.90 5.58
CA PRO A 241 17.87 -19.81 6.70
C PRO A 241 16.80 -20.86 6.40
N LYS A 242 17.11 -22.14 6.67
CA LYS A 242 16.23 -23.29 6.35
C LYS A 242 14.84 -23.25 6.99
N HIS A 243 14.62 -22.41 7.99
CA HIS A 243 13.34 -22.26 8.67
C HIS A 243 12.44 -21.18 8.04
N MET A 244 12.93 -20.45 7.04
CA MET A 244 12.12 -19.47 6.32
C MET A 244 11.32 -20.13 5.21
N ASP A 245 10.03 -19.80 5.13
CA ASP A 245 9.16 -20.19 4.01
C ASP A 245 9.32 -19.29 2.77
N SER A 246 10.13 -18.24 2.88
CA SER A 246 10.42 -17.31 1.78
C SER A 246 11.35 -17.95 0.76
N ARG A 247 11.14 -17.61 -0.52
CA ARG A 247 11.96 -18.04 -1.65
C ARG A 247 12.34 -16.85 -2.52
N PRO A 248 13.48 -16.87 -3.24
CA PRO A 248 13.81 -15.78 -4.16
C PRO A 248 12.70 -15.61 -5.22
N LEU A 249 12.39 -14.35 -5.56
CA LEU A 249 11.39 -14.02 -6.55
C LEU A 249 11.80 -14.58 -7.93
N PRO A 250 10.86 -15.23 -8.66
CA PRO A 250 11.12 -15.84 -9.96
C PRO A 250 11.44 -14.80 -11.03
N GLY A 251 12.32 -15.16 -11.97
CA GLY A 251 12.63 -14.36 -13.15
C GLY A 251 13.72 -13.32 -12.91
N LEU A 252 14.36 -13.32 -11.74
CA LEU A 252 15.46 -12.43 -11.40
C LEU A 252 16.85 -13.05 -11.65
N GLY A 253 16.90 -14.32 -12.06
CA GLY A 253 18.16 -15.05 -12.30
C GLY A 253 18.89 -15.42 -11.01
N LEU A 254 18.17 -15.47 -9.88
CA LEU A 254 18.69 -15.86 -8.58
C LEU A 254 18.65 -17.37 -8.41
N MET A 255 19.64 -17.94 -7.73
CA MET A 255 19.69 -19.37 -7.47
C MET A 255 18.53 -19.79 -6.57
N GLY A 256 17.76 -20.80 -7.00
CA GLY A 256 16.62 -21.31 -6.24
C GLY A 256 15.36 -20.47 -6.35
N ASP A 257 15.30 -19.53 -7.30
CA ASP A 257 14.05 -18.86 -7.65
C ASP A 257 13.01 -19.88 -8.14
N SER A 258 11.80 -19.77 -7.63
CA SER A 258 10.70 -20.65 -8.03
C SER A 258 9.36 -20.01 -7.76
N PRO A 259 8.37 -20.20 -8.64
CA PRO A 259 7.02 -19.73 -8.39
C PRO A 259 6.43 -20.43 -7.17
N ARG A 260 5.48 -19.77 -6.51
CA ARG A 260 4.61 -20.44 -5.54
C ARG A 260 3.50 -21.18 -6.27
N GLU A 261 3.14 -22.36 -5.78
CA GLU A 261 1.92 -23.04 -6.24
C GLU A 261 0.67 -22.45 -5.57
N ARG A 262 0.83 -21.92 -4.35
CA ARG A 262 -0.25 -21.39 -3.53
C ARG A 262 0.20 -20.20 -2.70
N ILE A 263 -0.73 -19.30 -2.44
CA ILE A 263 -0.61 -18.21 -1.47
C ILE A 263 -1.53 -18.53 -0.29
N ILE A 264 -0.96 -18.49 0.92
CA ILE A 264 -1.70 -18.65 2.16
C ILE A 264 -1.78 -17.28 2.82
N GLY A 265 -2.99 -16.76 2.96
CA GLY A 265 -3.25 -15.51 3.67
C GLY A 265 -3.76 -15.79 5.07
N MET A 266 -3.31 -15.00 6.06
CA MET A 266 -3.82 -15.07 7.43
C MET A 266 -4.29 -13.70 7.90
N LEU A 267 -5.43 -13.69 8.56
CA LEU A 267 -5.95 -12.58 9.34
C LEU A 267 -6.13 -13.07 10.79
N THR A 268 -6.26 -12.14 11.73
CA THR A 268 -6.53 -12.49 13.14
C THR A 268 -7.76 -13.40 13.29
N ASP A 269 -8.73 -13.27 12.39
CA ASP A 269 -10.02 -13.93 12.41
C ASP A 269 -10.29 -14.74 11.12
N GLY A 270 -9.26 -15.15 10.37
CA GLY A 270 -9.50 -15.94 9.17
C GLY A 270 -8.25 -16.39 8.44
N TRP A 271 -8.45 -17.25 7.44
CA TRP A 271 -7.38 -17.69 6.56
C TRP A 271 -7.91 -17.86 5.13
N CYS A 272 -6.98 -17.81 4.17
CA CYS A 272 -7.27 -18.17 2.80
C CYS A 272 -6.20 -19.06 2.19
N ASN A 273 -6.58 -19.81 1.17
CA ASN A 273 -5.71 -20.58 0.30
C ASN A 273 -6.07 -20.25 -1.15
N PHE A 274 -5.10 -19.74 -1.90
CA PHE A 274 -5.25 -19.36 -3.30
C PHE A 274 -4.23 -20.09 -4.17
N ASP A 275 -4.68 -20.83 -5.17
CA ASP A 275 -3.83 -21.64 -6.05
C ASP A 275 -3.54 -20.99 -7.42
N GLY A 276 -3.87 -19.70 -7.56
CA GLY A 276 -3.73 -18.99 -8.83
C GLY A 276 -4.99 -18.99 -9.70
N GLU A 277 -5.96 -19.85 -9.39
CA GLU A 277 -7.28 -19.86 -10.04
C GLU A 277 -8.40 -19.74 -9.00
N TRP A 278 -8.40 -20.56 -7.97
CA TRP A 278 -9.42 -20.66 -6.94
C TRP A 278 -8.89 -20.16 -5.60
N LYS A 279 -9.72 -19.39 -4.91
CA LYS A 279 -9.46 -18.92 -3.55
C LYS A 279 -10.57 -19.37 -2.61
N LEU A 280 -10.20 -20.21 -1.65
CA LEU A 280 -11.01 -20.53 -0.49
C LEU A 280 -10.64 -19.57 0.64
N ALA A 281 -11.61 -18.87 1.20
CA ALA A 281 -11.47 -18.02 2.37
C ALA A 281 -12.42 -18.48 3.47
N LYS A 282 -11.94 -18.58 4.71
CA LYS A 282 -12.76 -18.86 5.89
C LYS A 282 -12.53 -17.80 6.95
N TYR A 283 -13.62 -17.33 7.55
CA TYR A 283 -13.62 -16.34 8.61
C TYR A 283 -14.20 -16.93 9.90
N ALA A 284 -13.74 -16.46 11.05
CA ALA A 284 -14.21 -16.86 12.37
C ALA A 284 -15.67 -16.46 12.62
N THR A 285 -16.20 -15.52 11.82
CA THR A 285 -17.60 -15.12 11.79
C THR A 285 -18.54 -16.19 11.20
N GLY A 286 -17.98 -17.24 10.60
CA GLY A 286 -18.68 -18.41 10.05
C GLY A 286 -18.73 -18.42 8.52
N GLU A 287 -18.51 -17.28 7.87
CA GLU A 287 -18.47 -17.18 6.41
C GLU A 287 -17.34 -18.04 5.81
N SER A 288 -17.70 -18.84 4.79
CA SER A 288 -16.77 -19.60 3.96
C SER A 288 -17.07 -19.28 2.50
N VAL A 289 -16.07 -18.77 1.77
CA VAL A 289 -16.27 -18.22 0.43
C VAL A 289 -15.25 -18.83 -0.53
N LEU A 290 -15.73 -19.40 -1.64
CA LEU A 290 -14.91 -19.92 -2.73
C LEU A 290 -15.09 -19.04 -3.98
N ARG A 291 -13.98 -18.49 -4.51
CA ARG A 291 -14.00 -17.56 -5.67
C ARG A 291 -12.99 -17.97 -6.72
N THR A 292 -13.27 -17.64 -7.99
CA THR A 292 -12.34 -17.87 -9.11
C THR A 292 -11.61 -16.59 -9.51
N ARG A 293 -10.46 -16.73 -10.19
CA ARG A 293 -9.67 -15.63 -10.75
C ARG A 293 -10.41 -14.87 -11.84
N SER A 294 -11.34 -15.51 -12.54
CA SER A 294 -12.10 -14.95 -13.67
C SER A 294 -13.49 -14.43 -13.28
N ARG A 295 -14.09 -14.92 -12.19
CA ARG A 295 -15.44 -14.54 -11.73
C ARG A 295 -15.38 -13.75 -10.44
N TYR A 296 -15.27 -12.43 -10.60
CA TYR A 296 -15.46 -11.45 -9.52
C TYR A 296 -16.95 -11.06 -9.32
N CYS A 297 -17.92 -11.76 -9.94
CA CYS A 297 -19.36 -11.40 -9.90
C CYS A 297 -20.37 -12.54 -9.59
N ALA A 298 -19.98 -13.80 -9.38
CA ALA A 298 -20.94 -14.84 -8.98
C ALA A 298 -20.26 -16.02 -8.29
N THR A 299 -20.58 -16.25 -7.02
CA THR A 299 -20.20 -17.41 -6.22
C THR A 299 -21.21 -18.55 -6.40
N HIS A 300 -20.71 -19.80 -6.37
CA HIS A 300 -21.55 -20.94 -6.01
C HIS A 300 -21.45 -21.06 -4.48
N LEU A 301 -22.58 -21.01 -3.79
CA LEU A 301 -22.65 -21.39 -2.39
C LEU A 301 -22.32 -22.89 -2.30
N ILE A 302 -21.31 -23.24 -1.51
CA ILE A 302 -21.12 -24.62 -1.08
C ILE A 302 -21.76 -24.70 0.30
N GLY A 303 -23.00 -25.18 0.34
CA GLY A 303 -23.84 -25.26 1.53
C GLY A 303 -25.30 -25.15 1.15
#